data_AF-A0A699T6Z1-F1
#
_entry.id   AF-A0A699T6Z1-F1
#
_cell.length_a   1.000
_cell.length_b   1.000
_cell.length_c   1.000
_cell.angle_alpha   90.00
_cell.angle_beta   90.00
_cell.angle_gamma   90.00
#
_symmetry.space_group_name_H-M   'P 1'
#
loop_
_entity.id
_entity.type
_entity.pdbx_description
1 polymer ?
#
loop_
_entity_poly.entity_id
_entity_poly.type
_entity_poly.pdbx_seq_one_letter_code
_entity_poly.pdbx_strand_id
1 'polypeptide(L)' 'MSTLVEFMIVADADNRPPMLDKPQYESWKSHIELYIRGKDNGRIIHNSVENGLLVWPTVALENDTVRPKTYEELSDKEKL' A
#
# COMPACT_ATOMS: atom_id res chain seq x y z
N MET A 1 -18.49 -26.32 -29.73
CA MET A 1 -19.00 -26.76 -28.42
C MET A 1 -18.02 -26.24 -27.39
N SER A 2 -18.39 -25.17 -26.68
CA SER A 2 -17.53 -24.58 -25.65
C SER A 2 -17.44 -25.52 -24.46
N THR A 3 -16.24 -25.75 -23.93
CA THR A 3 -16.00 -26.76 -22.88
C THR A 3 -16.22 -26.16 -21.49
N LEU A 4 -16.57 -26.99 -20.50
CA LEU A 4 -16.76 -26.57 -19.10
C LEU A 4 -15.59 -25.73 -18.57
N VAL A 5 -14.37 -26.02 -19.05
CA VAL A 5 -13.14 -25.30 -18.73
C VAL A 5 -13.17 -23.85 -19.21
N GLU A 6 -13.69 -23.58 -20.41
CA GLU A 6 -13.81 -22.22 -20.93
C GLU A 6 -14.79 -21.38 -20.10
N PHE A 7 -15.89 -21.99 -19.63
CA PHE A 7 -16.84 -21.35 -18.72
C PHE A 7 -16.21 -21.03 -17.36
N MET A 8 -15.38 -21.94 -16.82
CA MET A 8 -14.69 -21.72 -15.55
C MET A 8 -13.64 -20.60 -15.64
N ILE A 9 -12.91 -20.47 -16.76
CA ILE A 9 -11.92 -19.41 -16.97
C ILE A 9 -12.60 -18.05 -17.11
N VAL A 10 -13.71 -17.97 -17.85
CA VAL A 10 -14.48 -16.73 -18.00
C VAL A 10 -15.12 -16.32 -16.67
N ALA A 11 -15.69 -17.26 -15.91
CA ALA A 11 -16.25 -16.98 -14.60
C ALA A 11 -15.18 -16.55 -13.59
N ASP A 12 -13.97 -17.13 -13.59
CA ASP A 12 -12.87 -16.66 -12.72
C ASP A 12 -12.43 -15.23 -13.05
N ALA A 13 -12.49 -14.83 -14.33
CA ALA A 13 -12.20 -13.47 -14.75
C ALA A 13 -13.30 -12.47 -14.32
N ASP A 14 -14.57 -12.85 -14.41
CA ASP A 14 -15.73 -12.02 -14.00
C ASP A 14 -15.98 -12.00 -12.49
N ASN A 15 -15.49 -13.01 -11.74
CA ASN A 15 -15.66 -13.11 -10.29
C ASN A 15 -14.56 -12.39 -9.49
N ARG A 16 -13.50 -11.92 -10.16
CA ARG A 16 -12.54 -11.02 -9.52
C ARG A 16 -13.29 -9.73 -9.20
N PRO A 17 -13.13 -9.15 -7.98
CA PRO A 17 -13.67 -7.82 -7.73
C PRO A 17 -13.16 -6.93 -8.86
N PRO A 18 -14.06 -6.20 -9.57
CA PRO A 18 -13.68 -5.41 -10.73
C PRO A 18 -12.49 -4.57 -10.30
N MET A 19 -11.34 -4.92 -10.87
CA MET A 19 -10.07 -4.44 -10.37
C MET A 19 -10.02 -2.97 -10.74
N LEU A 20 -10.43 -2.12 -9.79
CA LEU A 20 -10.54 -0.65 -9.88
C LEU A 20 -10.67 -0.20 -11.33
N ASP A 21 -11.89 -0.23 -11.87
CA ASP A 21 -12.18 0.42 -13.15
C ASP A 21 -11.44 1.76 -13.19
N LYS A 22 -10.76 2.13 -14.28
CA LYS A 22 -10.00 3.40 -14.39
C LYS A 22 -10.68 4.61 -13.72
N PRO A 23 -12.00 4.84 -13.86
CA PRO A 23 -12.68 5.92 -13.14
C PRO A 23 -12.76 5.73 -11.61
N GLN A 24 -12.84 4.49 -11.13
CA GLN A 24 -12.84 4.14 -9.71
C GLN A 24 -11.43 4.22 -9.10
N TYR A 25 -10.36 4.02 -9.88
CA TYR A 25 -8.99 4.17 -9.40
C TYR A 25 -8.71 5.57 -8.87
N GLU A 26 -9.08 6.62 -9.61
CA GLU A 26 -8.89 8.00 -9.17
C GLU A 26 -9.75 8.33 -7.94
N SER A 27 -10.97 7.80 -7.87
CA SER A 27 -11.83 7.94 -6.69
C SER A 27 -11.22 7.26 -5.47
N TRP A 28 -10.75 6.02 -5.62
CA TRP A 28 -10.06 5.27 -4.56
C TRP A 28 -8.79 5.99 -4.10
N LYS A 29 -7.97 6.46 -5.05
CA LYS A 29 -6.74 7.20 -4.77
C LYS A 29 -7.04 8.46 -3.96
N SER A 30 -8.04 9.24 -4.36
CA SER A 30 -8.47 10.44 -3.61
C SER A 30 -8.96 10.11 -2.20
N HIS A 31 -9.70 9.02 -2.02
CA HIS A 31 -10.13 8.57 -0.68
C HIS A 31 -8.95 8.17 0.20
N ILE A 32 -7.96 7.45 -0.35
CA ILE A 32 -6.74 7.08 0.36
C ILE A 32 -5.92 8.32 0.71
N GLU A 33 -5.74 9.27 -0.21
CA GLU A 33 -5.04 10.53 0.06
C GLU A 33 -5.70 11.35 1.18
N LEU A 34 -7.04 11.44 1.17
CA LEU A 34 -7.80 12.12 2.21
C LEU A 34 -7.70 11.42 3.57
N TYR A 35 -7.79 10.08 3.58
CA TYR A 35 -7.61 9.27 4.78
C TYR A 35 -6.23 9.48 5.40
N ILE A 36 -5.19 9.45 4.57
CA ILE A 36 -3.80 9.63 4.98
C ILE A 36 -3.59 11.03 5.59
N ARG A 37 -4.16 12.09 5.00
CA ARG A 37 -4.01 13.46 5.50
C ARG A 37 -4.55 13.66 6.93
N GLY A 38 -5.52 12.86 7.35
CA GLY A 38 -6.13 12.93 8.69
C GLY A 38 -5.43 12.11 9.77
N LYS A 39 -4.30 11.46 9.46
CA LYS A 39 -3.57 10.59 10.39
C LYS A 39 -2.29 11.23 10.88
N ASP A 40 -1.94 10.98 12.14
CA ASP A 40 -0.67 11.43 12.74
C ASP A 40 0.56 10.92 11.96
N ASN A 41 0.47 9.72 11.39
CA ASN A 41 1.49 9.12 10.53
C ASN A 41 1.23 9.33 9.03
N GLY A 42 0.38 10.30 8.68
CA GLY A 42 -0.07 10.54 7.31
C GLY A 42 1.06 10.73 6.32
N ARG A 43 2.03 11.59 6.65
CA ARG A 43 3.18 11.83 5.76
C ARG A 43 4.01 10.57 5.50
N ILE A 44 4.14 9.71 6.50
CA ILE A 44 4.88 8.46 6.38
C ILE A 44 4.14 7.48 5.46
N ILE A 45 2.82 7.34 5.63
CA ILE A 45 2.01 6.48 4.78
C ILE A 45 2.04 7.00 3.33
N HIS A 46 1.89 8.31 3.13
CA HIS A 46 2.01 8.94 1.81
C HIS A 46 3.35 8.61 1.14
N ASN A 47 4.45 8.83 1.87
CA ASN A 47 5.80 8.57 1.38
C ASN A 47 6.02 7.08 1.05
N SER A 48 5.43 6.18 1.83
CA SER A 48 5.49 4.72 1.57
C SER A 48 4.67 4.30 0.34
N VAL A 49 3.58 5.00 0.02
CA VAL A 49 2.77 4.75 -1.18
C VAL A 49 3.47 5.28 -2.43
N GLU A 50 4.11 6.45 -2.36
CA GLU A 50 4.83 7.05 -3.50
C GLU A 50 6.18 6.38 -3.78
N ASN A 51 6.98 6.12 -2.74
CA ASN A 51 8.35 5.65 -2.88
C ASN A 51 8.55 4.17 -2.50
N GLY A 52 7.49 3.50 -2.06
CA GLY A 52 7.54 2.12 -1.57
C GLY A 52 8.18 1.99 -0.17
N LEU A 53 8.27 0.75 0.32
CA LEU A 53 8.85 0.39 1.62
C LEU A 53 10.32 0.83 1.83
N LEU A 54 11.01 1.26 0.78
CA LEU A 54 12.44 1.55 0.78
C LEU A 54 12.82 2.85 1.52
N VAL A 55 11.88 3.77 1.75
CA VAL A 55 12.16 5.04 2.44
C VAL A 55 11.90 4.94 3.96
N TRP A 56 11.48 3.78 4.47
CA TRP A 56 11.25 3.61 5.89
C TRP A 56 12.58 3.65 6.68
N PRO A 57 12.72 4.51 7.71
CA PRO A 57 13.96 4.62 8.47
C PRO A 57 14.35 3.29 9.13
N THR A 58 15.63 2.94 9.07
CA THR A 58 16.17 1.72 9.70
C THR A 58 17.09 2.03 10.87
N VAL A 59 17.18 1.09 11.81
CA VAL A 59 18.14 1.11 12.91
C VAL A 59 19.13 -0.04 12.74
N ALA A 60 20.42 0.25 12.93
CA ALA A 60 21.47 -0.75 12.98
C ALA A 60 21.51 -1.36 14.38
N LEU A 61 21.47 -2.69 14.47
CA LEU A 61 21.66 -3.43 15.70
C LEU A 61 23.15 -3.73 15.93
N GLU A 62 23.53 -4.14 17.13
CA GLU A 62 24.91 -4.52 17.49
C GLU A 62 25.50 -5.66 16.63
N ASN A 63 24.66 -6.39 15.89
CA ASN A 63 25.01 -7.60 15.15
C ASN A 63 25.21 -7.34 13.64
N ASP A 64 25.42 -6.09 13.23
CA ASP A 64 25.39 -5.63 11.82
C ASP A 64 24.06 -5.86 11.09
N THR A 65 23.04 -6.34 11.81
CA THR A 65 21.69 -6.50 11.27
C THR A 65 20.98 -5.16 11.25
N VAL A 66 20.40 -4.81 10.09
CA VAL A 66 19.60 -3.60 9.93
C VAL A 66 18.12 -3.98 9.95
N ARG A 67 17.33 -3.32 10.80
CA ARG A 67 15.86 -3.52 10.85
C ARG A 67 15.12 -2.20 10.64
N PRO A 68 13.92 -2.20 10.05
CA PRO A 68 13.04 -1.02 10.05
C PRO A 68 12.76 -0.57 11.48
N LYS A 69 12.82 0.75 11.74
CA LYS A 69 12.39 1.32 13.01
C LYS A 69 10.90 1.05 13.20
N THR A 70 10.48 0.79 14.42
CA THR A 70 9.06 0.89 14.77
C THR A 70 8.63 2.35 14.84
N TYR A 71 7.31 2.61 14.78
CA TYR A 71 6.78 3.97 14.86
C TYR A 71 7.26 4.71 16.11
N GLU A 72 7.35 4.02 17.26
CA GLU A 72 7.80 4.64 18.51
C GLU A 72 9.29 5.02 18.51
N GLU A 73 10.10 4.36 17.68
CA GLU A 73 11.54 4.63 17.52
C GLU A 73 11.81 5.78 16.52
N LEU A 74 10.77 6.29 15.82
CA LEU A 74 10.91 7.43 14.92
C LEU A 74 11.05 8.73 15.73
N SER A 75 12.00 9.57 15.32
CA SER A 75 12.13 10.93 15.84
C SER A 75 10.96 11.81 15.40
N ASP A 76 10.73 12.92 16.10
CA ASP A 76 9.67 13.87 15.75
C ASP A 76 9.79 14.40 14.32
N LYS A 77 11.01 14.52 13.80
CA LYS A 77 11.27 14.94 12.40
C LYS A 77 10.98 13.85 11.36
N GLU A 78 11.06 12.58 11.77
CA GLU A 78 10.69 11.43 10.93
C GLU A 78 9.17 11.16 11.00
N LYS A 79 8.51 11.61 12.09
CA LYS A 79 7.05 11.57 12.27
C LYS A 79 6.31 12.74 11.62
N LEU A 80 6.92 13.94 11.60
CA LEU A 80 6.44 15.14 10.90
C LEU A 80 6.63 15.07 9.39
#